data_AF-A0A7K2QIE9-F1
#
_entry.id   AF-A0A7K2QIE9-F1
#
_cell.length_a   1.000
_cell.length_b   1.000
_cell.length_c   1.000
_cell.angle_alpha   90.00
_cell.angle_beta   90.00
_cell.angle_gamma   90.00
#
_symmetry.space_group_name_H-M   'P 1'
#
loop_
_entity.id
_entity.type
_entity.pdbx_description
1 polymer ?
#
loop_
_entity_poly.entity_id
_entity_poly.type
_entity_poly.pdbx_seq_one_letter_code
_entity_poly.pdbx_strand_id
1 'polypeptide(L)'
;MNELPHQSVPTEGELLRAALAAVGRDAFPGSEGGMTFLIMAARPGAPDDEDAAYDGPHVLMYAGERADRPASEHREPWSAHLHDATGDYLTTLVDGAPGDLDAVADAVRCAREVTDKLAQHYGTVPTPSL
;
A
#
# COMPACT_ATOMS: atom_id res chain seq x y z
N MET A 1 32.64 22.26 3.49
CA MET A 1 32.38 20.97 4.15
C MET A 1 31.05 20.50 3.58
N ASN A 2 31.07 19.51 2.69
CA ASN A 2 29.83 18.98 2.11
C ASN A 2 29.19 18.08 3.16
N GLU A 3 28.01 18.46 3.63
CA GLU A 3 27.15 17.58 4.43
C GLU A 3 26.63 16.49 3.49
N LEU A 4 27.06 15.25 3.71
CA LEU A 4 26.42 14.09 3.09
C LEU A 4 24.96 14.09 3.57
N PRO A 5 23.96 13.85 2.70
CA PRO A 5 22.59 13.71 3.18
C PRO A 5 22.57 12.58 4.21
N HIS A 6 22.15 12.88 5.43
CA HIS A 6 21.77 11.85 6.39
C HIS A 6 20.78 10.96 5.66
N GLN A 7 21.14 9.70 5.38
CA GLN A 7 20.16 8.72 4.93
C GLN A 7 19.15 8.62 6.08
N SER A 8 18.00 9.27 5.91
CA SER A 8 16.86 9.10 6.78
C SER A 8 16.54 7.61 6.83
N VAL A 9 16.36 7.07 8.04
CA VAL A 9 15.86 5.71 8.22
C VAL A 9 14.53 5.60 7.45
N PRO A 10 14.35 4.59 6.60
CA PRO A 10 13.13 4.46 5.82
C PRO A 10 11.91 4.36 6.74
N THR A 11 10.80 4.95 6.33
CA THR A 11 9.51 4.77 6.98
C THR A 11 8.87 3.43 6.57
N GLU A 12 7.91 2.95 7.36
CA GLU A 12 7.11 1.77 7.01
C GLU A 12 6.47 1.96 5.63
N GLY A 13 5.89 3.12 5.36
CA GLY A 13 5.24 3.45 4.09
C GLY A 13 6.20 3.48 2.91
N GLU A 14 7.44 3.94 3.10
CA GLU A 14 8.47 3.87 2.04
C GLU A 14 8.83 2.41 1.69
N LEU A 15 8.89 1.52 2.68
CA LEU A 15 9.12 0.10 2.43
C LEU A 15 7.96 -0.53 1.65
N LEU A 16 6.71 -0.24 2.03
CA LEU A 16 5.54 -0.76 1.33
C LEU A 16 5.42 -0.20 -0.10
N ARG A 17 5.69 1.09 -0.31
CA ARG A 17 5.73 1.69 -1.65
C ARG A 17 6.79 1.03 -2.52
N ALA A 18 7.99 0.80 -1.98
CA ALA A 18 9.04 0.10 -2.72
C ALA A 18 8.63 -1.35 -3.07
N ALA A 19 7.96 -2.06 -2.16
CA ALA A 19 7.46 -3.41 -2.41
C ALA A 19 6.33 -3.47 -3.45
N LEU A 20 5.42 -2.49 -3.44
CA LEU A 20 4.36 -2.33 -4.45
C LEU A 20 4.94 -1.99 -5.83
N ALA A 21 5.90 -1.07 -5.90
CA ALA A 21 6.55 -0.70 -7.15
C ALA A 21 7.27 -1.90 -7.79
N ALA A 22 7.85 -2.79 -6.97
CA ALA A 22 8.49 -4.02 -7.44
C ALA A 22 7.50 -5.01 -8.12
N VAL A 23 6.20 -4.86 -7.88
CA VAL A 23 5.13 -5.64 -8.54
C VAL A 23 4.30 -4.80 -9.52
N GLY A 24 4.81 -3.62 -9.91
CA GLY A 24 4.19 -2.75 -10.92
C GLY A 24 2.95 -2.00 -10.41
N ARG A 25 2.98 -1.60 -9.14
CA ARG A 25 1.91 -0.82 -8.51
C ARG A 25 2.48 0.40 -7.81
N ASP A 26 1.89 1.56 -8.05
CA ASP A 26 2.24 2.78 -7.31
C ASP A 26 1.22 3.10 -6.22
N ALA A 27 1.75 3.55 -5.07
CA ALA A 27 0.95 4.00 -3.95
C ALA A 27 1.44 5.36 -3.44
N PHE A 28 0.49 6.15 -2.95
CA PHE A 28 0.67 7.55 -2.60
C PHE A 28 0.40 7.75 -1.11
N PRO A 29 1.20 8.57 -0.41
CA PRO A 29 0.94 8.87 0.99
C PRO A 29 -0.31 9.74 1.13
N GLY A 30 -1.15 9.42 2.11
CA GLY A 30 -2.29 10.23 2.49
C GLY A 30 -2.36 10.41 4.00
N SER A 31 -3.17 11.39 4.43
CA SER A 31 -3.43 11.62 5.85
C SER A 31 -4.83 12.14 6.07
N GLU A 32 -5.53 11.56 7.04
CA GLU A 32 -6.87 11.99 7.44
C GLU A 32 -7.09 11.71 8.92
N GLY A 33 -7.73 12.65 9.62
CA GLY A 33 -8.10 12.44 11.03
C GLY A 33 -6.93 12.17 11.99
N GLY A 34 -5.70 12.55 11.61
CA GLY A 34 -4.49 12.26 12.40
C GLY A 34 -3.84 10.91 12.10
N MET A 35 -4.42 10.11 11.21
CA MET A 35 -3.82 8.87 10.69
C MET A 35 -3.02 9.16 9.42
N THR A 36 -1.94 8.40 9.20
CA THR A 36 -1.22 8.40 7.93
C THR A 36 -1.37 7.03 7.28
N PHE A 37 -1.60 7.02 5.96
CA PHE A 37 -1.87 5.81 5.19
C PHE A 37 -1.21 5.89 3.82
N LEU A 38 -1.25 4.77 3.10
CA LEU A 38 -1.01 4.73 1.66
C LEU A 38 -2.33 4.47 0.92
N ILE A 39 -2.52 5.15 -0.20
CA ILE A 39 -3.63 4.94 -1.12
C ILE A 39 -3.12 4.48 -2.48
N MET A 40 -3.87 3.58 -3.13
CA MET A 40 -3.55 3.05 -4.45
C MET A 40 -4.83 2.77 -5.23
N ALA A 41 -4.83 3.02 -6.54
CA ALA A 41 -5.93 2.61 -7.41
C ALA A 41 -6.12 1.08 -7.39
N ALA A 42 -7.34 0.61 -7.16
CA ALA A 42 -7.60 -0.83 -7.03
C ALA A 42 -7.54 -1.57 -8.37
N ARG A 43 -7.99 -0.94 -9.46
CA ARG A 43 -8.10 -1.59 -10.77
C ARG A 43 -6.71 -1.88 -11.38
N PRO A 44 -6.47 -3.10 -11.89
CA PRO A 44 -5.30 -3.38 -12.72
C PRO A 44 -5.26 -2.47 -13.95
N GLY A 45 -4.11 -1.84 -14.23
CA GLY A 45 -3.94 -0.95 -15.38
C GLY A 45 -4.62 0.41 -15.27
N ALA A 46 -5.10 0.79 -14.08
CA ALA A 46 -5.39 2.20 -13.80
C ALA A 46 -4.13 3.05 -13.99
N PRO A 47 -4.25 4.35 -14.29
CA PRO A 47 -3.11 5.26 -14.32
C PRO A 47 -2.30 5.20 -13.02
N ASP A 48 -0.99 5.23 -13.14
CA ASP A 48 -0.05 5.26 -12.01
C ASP A 48 0.12 6.71 -11.51
N ASP A 49 -0.98 7.33 -11.08
CA ASP A 49 -1.01 8.68 -10.49
C ASP A 49 -1.94 8.78 -9.28
N GLU A 50 -1.72 9.79 -8.45
CA GLU A 50 -2.43 9.97 -7.18
C GLU A 50 -3.92 10.27 -7.39
N ASP A 51 -4.26 11.06 -8.42
CA ASP A 51 -5.64 11.43 -8.73
C ASP A 51 -6.48 10.18 -9.05
N ALA A 52 -5.92 9.25 -9.82
CA ALA A 52 -6.56 7.97 -10.12
C ALA A 52 -6.85 7.11 -8.87
N ALA A 53 -6.08 7.30 -7.79
CA ALA A 53 -6.32 6.62 -6.51
C ALA A 53 -7.48 7.25 -5.71
N TYR A 54 -7.87 8.50 -5.98
CA TYR A 54 -9.01 9.15 -5.33
C TYR A 54 -10.29 9.18 -6.19
N ASP A 55 -10.17 9.13 -7.52
CA ASP A 55 -11.29 9.24 -8.45
C ASP A 55 -12.04 7.91 -8.70
N GLY A 56 -11.55 6.80 -8.15
CA GLY A 56 -12.09 5.46 -8.40
C GLY A 56 -12.00 4.52 -7.20
N PRO A 57 -12.38 3.24 -7.39
CA PRO A 57 -12.16 2.23 -6.37
C PRO A 57 -10.69 2.14 -6.02
N HIS A 58 -10.39 2.13 -4.73
CA HIS A 58 -9.03 2.30 -4.23
C HIS A 58 -8.77 1.44 -2.99
N VAL A 59 -7.50 1.23 -2.69
CA VAL A 59 -7.04 0.50 -1.52
C VAL A 59 -6.40 1.48 -0.55
N LEU A 60 -6.92 1.53 0.68
CA LEU A 60 -6.30 2.21 1.81
C LEU A 60 -5.48 1.20 2.61
N MET A 61 -4.21 1.53 2.88
CA MET A 61 -3.26 0.67 3.55
C MET A 61 -2.59 1.41 4.71
N TYR A 62 -2.49 0.76 5.87
CA TYR A 62 -1.88 1.35 7.07
C TYR A 62 -1.32 0.27 8.00
N ALA A 63 -0.28 0.61 8.77
CA ALA A 63 0.28 -0.20 9.85
C ALA A 63 -0.16 0.40 11.19
N GLY A 64 -1.32 -0.03 11.68
CA GLY A 64 -2.00 0.68 12.77
C GLY A 64 -2.48 2.05 12.34
N GLU A 65 -2.12 3.10 13.06
CA GLU A 65 -2.53 4.48 12.72
C GLU A 65 -1.51 5.26 11.88
N ARG A 66 -0.34 4.67 11.57
CA ARG A 66 0.79 5.40 10.97
C ARG A 66 1.48 4.61 9.87
N ALA A 67 1.53 5.16 8.67
CA ALA A 67 2.43 4.74 7.59
C ALA A 67 3.75 5.52 7.57
N ASP A 68 3.82 6.67 8.23
CA ASP A 68 4.98 7.58 8.26
C ASP A 68 5.97 7.29 9.40
N ARG A 69 5.73 6.23 10.18
CA ARG A 69 6.61 5.84 11.29
C ARG A 69 7.94 5.30 10.74
N PRO A 70 9.08 5.58 11.40
CA PRO A 70 10.33 4.89 11.08
C PRO A 70 10.16 3.37 11.11
N ALA A 71 10.69 2.65 10.11
CA ALA A 71 10.55 1.20 10.02
C ALA A 71 11.16 0.45 11.22
N SER A 72 12.14 1.05 11.90
CA SER A 72 12.72 0.50 13.15
C SER A 72 11.74 0.48 14.32
N GLU A 73 10.64 1.20 14.24
CA GLU A 73 9.60 1.27 15.27
C GLU A 73 8.34 0.46 14.87
N HIS A 74 8.49 -0.46 13.91
CA HIS A 74 7.39 -1.29 13.45
C HIS A 74 6.81 -2.16 14.56
N ARG A 75 5.53 -1.94 14.84
CA ARG A 75 4.85 -2.53 16.00
C ARG A 75 3.45 -3.06 15.69
N GLU A 76 2.96 -2.84 14.49
CA GLU A 76 1.61 -3.21 14.04
C GLU A 76 1.70 -3.72 12.60
N PRO A 77 1.09 -4.87 12.27
CA PRO A 77 1.11 -5.39 10.91
C PRO A 77 0.34 -4.48 9.96
N TRP A 78 0.68 -4.54 8.67
CA TRP A 78 -0.09 -3.86 7.63
C TRP A 78 -1.48 -4.47 7.46
N SER A 79 -2.47 -3.59 7.34
CA SER A 79 -3.82 -3.88 6.88
C SER A 79 -4.11 -3.13 5.58
N ALA A 80 -5.00 -3.68 4.77
CA ALA A 80 -5.40 -3.11 3.48
C ALA A 80 -6.88 -3.31 3.22
N HIS A 81 -7.59 -2.24 2.89
CA HIS A 81 -9.04 -2.22 2.71
C HIS A 81 -9.39 -1.68 1.34
N LEU A 82 -10.31 -2.35 0.64
CA LEU A 82 -10.84 -1.93 -0.64
C LEU A 82 -12.08 -1.06 -0.41
N HIS A 83 -12.09 0.09 -1.07
CA HIS A 83 -13.19 1.03 -1.09
C HIS A 83 -13.70 1.23 -2.52
N ASP A 84 -14.96 1.60 -2.68
CA ASP A 84 -15.49 2.02 -3.97
C ASP A 84 -15.11 3.48 -4.30
N ALA A 85 -15.58 3.97 -5.45
CA ALA A 85 -15.28 5.33 -5.92
C ALA A 85 -15.90 6.45 -5.06
N THR A 86 -16.83 6.11 -4.16
CA THR A 86 -17.42 7.07 -3.21
C THR A 86 -16.71 7.09 -1.87
N GLY A 87 -15.74 6.19 -1.66
CA GLY A 87 -15.03 5.99 -0.39
C GLY A 87 -15.69 4.96 0.52
N ASP A 88 -16.81 4.35 0.11
CA ASP A 88 -17.49 3.34 0.91
C ASP A 88 -16.65 2.05 0.97
N TYR A 89 -16.49 1.52 2.17
CA TYR A 89 -15.78 0.26 2.41
C TYR A 89 -16.51 -0.90 1.70
N LEU A 90 -15.75 -1.70 0.95
CA LEU A 90 -16.26 -2.91 0.29
C LEU A 90 -15.81 -4.18 1.00
N THR A 91 -14.50 -4.32 1.25
CA THR A 91 -13.92 -5.52 1.84
C THR A 91 -12.50 -5.30 2.35
N THR A 92 -12.02 -6.21 3.19
CA THR A 92 -10.62 -6.24 3.66
C THR A 92 -9.81 -7.16 2.75
N LEU A 93 -8.74 -6.62 2.16
CA LEU A 93 -7.78 -7.37 1.37
C LEU A 93 -6.70 -7.96 2.26
N VAL A 94 -6.13 -7.20 3.19
CA VAL A 94 -5.14 -7.73 4.15
C VAL A 94 -5.64 -7.38 5.53
N ASP A 95 -5.83 -8.40 6.35
CA ASP A 95 -6.25 -8.27 7.74
C ASP A 95 -5.04 -8.63 8.59
N GLY A 96 -4.27 -7.62 9.01
CA GLY A 96 -2.91 -7.74 9.54
C GLY A 96 -2.63 -9.04 10.31
N ALA A 97 -1.60 -9.78 9.88
CA ALA A 97 -1.33 -11.10 10.43
C ALA A 97 -0.67 -11.01 11.81
N PRO A 98 -1.15 -11.75 12.83
CA PRO A 98 -0.45 -11.86 14.10
C PRO A 98 0.83 -12.70 13.92
N GLY A 99 1.94 -12.22 14.45
CA GLY A 99 3.23 -12.91 14.37
C GLY A 99 4.40 -12.03 14.80
N ASP A 100 5.62 -12.55 14.58
CA ASP A 100 6.84 -11.75 14.72
C ASP A 100 6.83 -10.66 13.65
N LEU A 101 6.96 -9.41 14.09
CA LEU A 101 6.89 -8.24 13.22
C LEU A 101 8.24 -7.95 12.60
N ASP A 102 8.25 -7.79 11.27
CA ASP A 102 9.42 -7.37 10.50
C ASP A 102 8.94 -6.42 9.40
N ALA A 103 9.32 -5.15 9.50
CA ALA A 103 8.80 -4.10 8.63
C ALA A 103 9.01 -4.38 7.13
N VAL A 104 10.13 -5.02 6.76
CA VAL A 104 10.44 -5.32 5.37
C VAL A 104 9.63 -6.53 4.90
N ALA A 105 9.61 -7.61 5.69
CA ALA A 105 8.86 -8.80 5.36
C ALA A 105 7.35 -8.53 5.31
N ASP A 106 6.83 -7.73 6.23
CA ASP A 106 5.43 -7.34 6.28
C ASP A 106 5.05 -6.42 5.12
N ALA A 107 5.90 -5.48 4.73
CA ALA A 107 5.69 -4.67 3.53
C ALA A 107 5.63 -5.54 2.26
N VAL A 108 6.59 -6.47 2.09
CA VAL A 108 6.62 -7.38 0.94
C VAL A 108 5.41 -8.31 0.91
N ARG A 109 5.02 -8.84 2.07
CA ARG A 109 3.84 -9.69 2.22
C ARG A 109 2.57 -8.92 1.86
N CYS A 110 2.38 -7.73 2.42
CA CYS A 110 1.23 -6.88 2.16
C CYS A 110 1.11 -6.53 0.66
N ALA A 111 2.20 -6.09 0.03
CA ALA A 111 2.21 -5.76 -1.39
C ALA A 111 1.76 -6.93 -2.28
N ARG A 112 2.25 -8.14 -1.99
CA ARG A 112 1.86 -9.37 -2.68
C ARG A 112 0.39 -9.71 -2.47
N GLU A 113 -0.03 -9.78 -1.21
CA GLU A 113 -1.41 -10.18 -0.86
C GLU A 113 -2.46 -9.22 -1.42
N VAL A 114 -2.22 -7.90 -1.36
CA VAL A 114 -3.10 -6.90 -1.97
C VAL A 114 -3.20 -7.12 -3.47
N THR A 115 -2.06 -7.28 -4.15
CA THR A 115 -2.02 -7.45 -5.61
C THR A 115 -2.73 -8.74 -6.05
N ASP A 116 -2.47 -9.85 -5.36
CA ASP A 116 -3.10 -11.15 -5.65
C ASP A 116 -4.61 -11.10 -5.45
N LYS A 117 -5.08 -10.47 -4.37
CA LYS A 117 -6.51 -10.36 -4.07
C LYS A 117 -7.22 -9.41 -5.02
N LEU A 118 -6.58 -8.32 -5.45
CA LEU A 118 -7.12 -7.45 -6.50
C LEU A 118 -7.24 -8.17 -7.84
N ALA A 119 -6.24 -8.98 -8.22
CA ALA A 119 -6.29 -9.79 -9.43
C ALA A 119 -7.43 -10.82 -9.38
N GLN A 120 -7.68 -11.43 -8.22
CA GLN A 120 -8.83 -12.31 -8.00
C GLN A 120 -10.15 -11.55 -8.06
N HIS A 121 -10.22 -10.36 -7.47
CA HIS A 121 -11.45 -9.55 -7.38
C HIS A 121 -11.90 -9.03 -8.75
N TYR A 122 -10.98 -8.53 -9.58
CA TYR A 122 -11.30 -8.00 -10.90
C TYR A 122 -11.26 -9.06 -12.02
N GLY A 123 -10.85 -10.28 -11.70
CA GLY A 123 -10.50 -11.29 -12.68
C GLY A 123 -9.15 -10.96 -13.34
N THR A 124 -8.36 -11.99 -13.65
CA THR A 124 -7.14 -11.81 -14.43
C THR A 124 -7.51 -11.16 -15.76
N VAL A 125 -7.06 -9.93 -16.01
CA VAL A 125 -7.17 -9.35 -17.35
C VAL A 125 -6.37 -10.27 -18.26
N PRO A 126 -6.98 -10.97 -19.24
CA PRO A 126 -6.21 -11.78 -20.15
C PRO A 126 -5.27 -10.86 -20.91
N THR A 127 -3.97 -11.15 -20.86
CA THR A 127 -2.97 -10.50 -21.70
C THR A 127 -3.45 -10.59 -23.15
N PRO A 128 -3.59 -9.46 -23.88
CA PRO A 128 -3.93 -9.54 -25.29
C PRO A 128 -2.82 -10.32 -25.99
N SER A 129 -3.18 -11.46 -26.57
CA SER A 129 -2.27 -12.22 -27.43
C SER A 129 -2.02 -11.36 -28.67
N LEU A 130 -0.75 -11.08 -28.95
CA LEU A 130 -0.29 -10.47 -30.20
C LEU A 130 -0.56 -11.38 -31.39
#